data_AF-A0A9N9I537-F1
#
_entry.id   AF-A0A9N9I537-F1
#
_cell.length_a   1.000
_cell.length_b   1.000
_cell.length_c   1.000
_cell.angle_alpha   90.00
_cell.angle_beta   90.00
_cell.angle_gamma   90.00
#
_symmetry.space_group_name_H-M   'P 1'
#
loop_
_entity.id
_entity.type
_entity.pdbx_description
1 polymer ?
#
loop_
_entity_poly.entity_id
_entity_poly.type
_entity_poly.pdbx_seq_one_letter_code
_entity_poly.pdbx_strand_id
1 'polypeptide(L)'
;MKTFDIVELLSIPIIRPKETKLIIVTGAIAVGKTTFARDLLDHLINQGYHATLRVEVARTLEDELRLYQGDSEKYAFFFQYAMIQAYYKEMEEIKKLKNYDYIILDRSHLDTIPFTNVMIPDGDGEVLMVLEDKLSKIKFPFDVAKVIYLKPSCDKMLERYRIRELDECVKESGVDVGYDDDYLIAIYEQYDLCMENMYSSYMKVISHPVIHSPGWEKKCIKMEMITRENLLIGDCDYDGVQFHFLPIDVDESTLYETGDYVLRLHGILTNGRRMRIDVCGIKPFFDILINGVDVDEMLSEIKCESYEIIQAKPINLFCENTKEFVRFYFKNSGIRSKQLKMVKDRYVTYSNDLTFHYRKVLRECKIDVTRWKMIESSELVYGNDQYRKVLKVHRDHIINSQNPPRRDRIMILCWDIETYSSREGGEVPKPEYDEDEVFMICMTVHWYDENEPIRKICLCTQDLNECENWIFRRSYSQEQMIMDFAYCVKLINPDVMMGFNDGGYDWPFVLKKAERLNILRDFVSTMGGTKFKGSSISDAGYNIHENNIKITAQDNVRVMYFRRLGTLMIDVMVSFRKMYPNSERNSLSHFLKMINLEGKVDLSHLVLRKYYRD
;
A
#
# COMPACT_ATOMS: atom_id res chain seq x y z
N MET A 1 -28.96 0.98 19.05
CA MET A 1 -28.23 0.48 17.87
C MET A 1 -26.97 1.32 17.68
N LYS A 2 -25.78 0.78 17.96
CA LYS A 2 -24.50 1.48 17.72
C LYS A 2 -23.83 0.82 16.51
N THR A 3 -23.47 1.61 15.52
CA THR A 3 -22.63 1.21 14.38
C THR A 3 -21.18 1.28 14.86
N PHE A 4 -20.44 0.17 14.79
CA PHE A 4 -19.08 0.07 15.32
C PHE A 4 -18.06 -0.07 14.18
N ASP A 5 -16.88 0.56 14.33
CA ASP A 5 -15.69 0.34 13.50
C ASP A 5 -14.99 -0.97 13.93
N ILE A 6 -14.28 -1.65 13.02
CA ILE A 6 -13.56 -2.91 13.29
C ILE A 6 -12.55 -2.75 14.44
N VAL A 7 -12.05 -1.54 14.67
CA VAL A 7 -11.17 -1.19 15.80
C VAL A 7 -11.82 -1.50 17.16
N GLU A 8 -13.15 -1.35 17.28
CA GLU A 8 -13.89 -1.72 18.50
C GLU A 8 -14.15 -3.24 18.57
N LEU A 9 -14.21 -3.94 17.42
CA LEU A 9 -14.30 -5.40 17.33
C LEU A 9 -12.99 -6.09 17.79
N LEU A 10 -11.85 -5.43 17.54
CA LEU A 10 -10.49 -5.84 17.95
C LEU A 10 -10.08 -5.43 19.37
N SER A 11 -10.95 -4.72 20.09
CA SER A 11 -10.68 -4.22 21.45
C SER A 11 -11.08 -5.20 22.57
N ILE A 12 -11.21 -6.50 22.25
CA ILE A 12 -11.33 -7.55 23.26
C ILE A 12 -10.14 -7.41 24.21
N PRO A 13 -10.35 -7.21 25.52
CA PRO A 13 -9.25 -7.12 26.47
C PRO A 13 -8.33 -8.34 26.31
N ILE A 14 -7.02 -8.12 26.41
CA ILE A 14 -5.97 -9.15 26.40
C ILE A 14 -6.08 -9.98 27.70
N ILE A 15 -7.21 -10.67 27.85
CA ILE A 15 -7.55 -11.53 28.96
C ILE A 15 -8.13 -12.77 28.31
N ARG A 16 -7.34 -13.85 28.28
CA ARG A 16 -7.83 -15.15 27.81
C ARG A 16 -9.05 -15.56 28.65
N PRO A 17 -10.14 -16.01 28.02
CA PRO A 17 -11.29 -16.47 28.76
C PRO A 17 -10.88 -17.70 29.57
N LYS A 18 -11.41 -17.83 30.80
CA LYS A 18 -11.13 -18.99 31.66
C LYS A 18 -11.72 -20.30 31.12
N GLU A 19 -12.71 -20.20 30.25
CA GLU A 19 -13.47 -21.29 29.65
C GLU A 19 -13.73 -20.98 28.18
N THR A 20 -13.92 -22.02 27.35
CA THR A 20 -14.26 -21.89 25.93
C THR A 20 -15.50 -21.03 25.73
N LYS A 21 -15.46 -20.13 24.74
CA LYS A 21 -16.60 -19.29 24.36
C LYS A 21 -16.95 -19.44 22.88
N LEU A 22 -18.21 -19.17 22.53
CA LEU A 22 -18.67 -19.14 21.14
C LEU A 22 -18.60 -17.72 20.56
N ILE A 23 -18.21 -17.62 19.29
CA ILE A 23 -18.43 -16.42 18.48
C ILE A 23 -19.32 -16.82 17.31
N ILE A 24 -20.43 -16.11 17.13
CA ILE A 24 -21.40 -16.43 16.09
C ILE A 24 -21.31 -15.36 15.01
N VAL A 25 -21.07 -15.76 13.76
CA VAL A 25 -21.15 -14.91 12.58
C VAL A 25 -22.46 -15.23 11.86
N THR A 26 -23.38 -14.26 11.81
CA THR A 26 -24.75 -14.42 11.31
C THR A 26 -25.08 -13.41 10.23
N GLY A 27 -26.12 -13.70 9.44
CA GLY A 27 -26.57 -12.88 8.32
C GLY A 27 -27.00 -13.67 7.07
N ALA A 28 -27.63 -12.96 6.14
CA ALA A 28 -28.23 -13.51 4.93
C ALA A 28 -27.24 -14.20 3.98
N ILE A 29 -27.75 -14.80 2.91
CA ILE A 29 -26.90 -15.39 1.85
C ILE A 29 -26.02 -14.28 1.24
N ALA A 30 -24.81 -14.62 0.77
CA ALA A 30 -23.88 -13.72 0.08
C ALA A 30 -23.41 -12.44 0.82
N VAL A 31 -23.70 -12.27 2.11
CA VAL A 31 -23.24 -11.10 2.89
C VAL A 31 -21.75 -11.12 3.28
N GLY A 32 -21.02 -12.21 2.95
CA GLY A 32 -19.57 -12.33 3.21
C GLY A 32 -19.19 -13.03 4.52
N LYS A 33 -20.11 -13.78 5.15
CA LYS A 33 -19.89 -14.45 6.45
C LYS A 33 -18.69 -15.38 6.48
N THR A 34 -18.63 -16.30 5.52
CA THR A 34 -17.57 -17.32 5.50
C THR A 34 -16.19 -16.69 5.34
N THR A 35 -16.07 -15.63 4.53
CA THR A 35 -14.82 -14.86 4.39
C THR A 35 -14.47 -14.17 5.70
N PHE A 36 -15.40 -13.42 6.27
CA PHE A 36 -15.20 -12.73 7.54
C PHE A 36 -14.85 -13.69 8.70
N ALA A 37 -15.51 -14.85 8.78
CA ALA A 37 -15.28 -15.84 9.82
C ALA A 37 -13.88 -16.47 9.73
N ARG A 38 -13.36 -16.65 8.50
CA ARG A 38 -11.96 -17.06 8.27
C ARG A 38 -10.97 -15.97 8.65
N ASP A 39 -11.25 -14.73 8.27
CA ASP A 39 -10.40 -13.58 8.64
C ASP A 39 -10.35 -13.40 10.16
N LEU A 40 -11.48 -13.61 10.84
CA LEU A 40 -11.59 -13.56 12.30
C LEU A 40 -10.83 -14.70 12.96
N LEU A 41 -10.91 -15.92 12.41
CA LEU A 41 -10.12 -17.07 12.89
C LEU A 41 -8.62 -16.75 12.82
N ASP A 42 -8.16 -16.31 11.65
CA ASP A 42 -6.76 -15.92 11.43
C ASP A 42 -6.34 -14.82 12.41
N HIS A 43 -7.19 -13.82 12.65
CA HIS A 43 -6.92 -12.78 13.61
C HIS A 43 -6.75 -13.32 15.05
N LEU A 44 -7.67 -14.15 15.52
CA LEU A 44 -7.63 -14.71 16.88
C LEU A 44 -6.40 -15.59 17.10
N ILE A 45 -6.07 -16.44 16.12
CA ILE A 45 -4.86 -17.27 16.17
C ILE A 45 -3.61 -16.38 16.27
N ASN A 46 -3.55 -15.29 15.50
CA ASN A 46 -2.42 -14.36 15.52
C ASN A 46 -2.27 -13.60 16.84
N GLN A 47 -3.37 -13.35 17.55
CA GLN A 47 -3.35 -12.80 18.93
C GLN A 47 -2.98 -13.87 19.98
N GLY A 48 -2.68 -15.09 19.55
CA GLY A 48 -2.26 -16.19 20.42
C GLY A 48 -3.42 -16.91 21.10
N TYR A 49 -4.65 -16.79 20.60
CA TYR A 49 -5.77 -17.61 21.06
C TYR A 49 -5.79 -18.95 20.33
N HIS A 50 -6.20 -20.01 21.02
CA HIS A 50 -6.53 -21.28 20.39
C HIS A 50 -7.98 -21.21 19.90
N ALA A 51 -8.18 -20.99 18.61
CA ALA A 51 -9.50 -20.83 18.01
C ALA A 51 -9.75 -21.82 16.85
N THR A 52 -11.01 -22.13 16.58
CA THR A 52 -11.42 -22.97 15.45
C THR A 52 -12.70 -22.44 14.79
N LEU A 53 -12.87 -22.69 13.50
CA LEU A 53 -14.07 -22.36 12.72
C LEU A 53 -14.81 -23.65 12.36
N ARG A 54 -16.11 -23.69 12.65
CA ARG A 54 -16.98 -24.82 12.29
C ARG A 54 -17.48 -24.69 10.85
N VAL A 55 -17.64 -25.84 10.20
CA VAL A 55 -18.18 -25.92 8.84
C VAL A 55 -19.67 -25.55 8.87
N GLU A 56 -20.14 -24.84 7.85
CA GLU A 56 -21.56 -24.50 7.71
C GLU A 56 -22.41 -25.79 7.65
N VAL A 57 -23.41 -25.91 8.52
CA VAL A 57 -24.22 -27.13 8.66
C VAL A 57 -24.97 -27.49 7.38
N ALA A 58 -25.43 -26.51 6.60
CA ALA A 58 -26.10 -26.76 5.33
C ALA A 58 -25.23 -27.55 4.34
N ARG A 59 -23.90 -27.42 4.40
CA ARG A 59 -22.96 -28.18 3.57
C ARG A 59 -22.84 -29.65 3.95
N THR A 60 -23.41 -30.06 5.08
CA THR A 60 -23.44 -31.46 5.52
C THR A 60 -24.70 -32.20 5.07
N LEU A 61 -25.64 -31.48 4.43
CA LEU A 61 -26.95 -31.96 4.00
C LEU A 61 -27.11 -31.82 2.47
N GLU A 62 -26.14 -32.33 1.71
CA GLU A 62 -26.08 -32.15 0.26
C GLU A 62 -27.31 -32.72 -0.47
N ASP A 63 -27.75 -33.93 -0.09
CA ASP A 63 -28.90 -34.59 -0.72
C ASP A 63 -30.22 -33.88 -0.37
N GLU A 64 -30.39 -33.47 0.90
CA GLU A 64 -31.59 -32.75 1.34
C GLU A 64 -31.65 -31.34 0.74
N LEU A 65 -30.51 -30.66 0.63
CA LEU A 65 -30.40 -29.35 -0.03
C LEU A 65 -30.75 -29.47 -1.52
N ARG A 66 -30.24 -30.50 -2.21
CA ARG A 66 -30.56 -30.75 -3.62
C ARG A 66 -32.05 -31.01 -3.83
N LEU A 67 -32.69 -31.79 -2.94
CA LEU A 67 -34.14 -32.03 -3.01
C LEU A 67 -34.92 -30.73 -2.81
N TYR A 68 -34.53 -29.91 -1.83
CA TYR A 68 -35.14 -28.61 -1.59
C TYR A 68 -34.99 -27.66 -2.79
N GLN A 69 -33.81 -27.59 -3.38
CA GLN A 69 -33.56 -26.76 -4.55
C GLN A 69 -34.35 -27.23 -5.80
N GLY A 70 -34.65 -28.52 -5.90
CA GLY A 70 -35.45 -29.06 -7.01
C GLY A 70 -36.96 -28.80 -6.91
N ASP A 71 -37.51 -28.67 -5.70
CA ASP A 71 -38.94 -28.37 -5.45
C ASP A 71 -39.10 -27.81 -4.02
N SER A 72 -38.92 -26.49 -3.91
CA SER A 72 -38.84 -25.79 -2.63
C SER A 72 -40.16 -25.82 -1.86
N GLU A 73 -41.30 -25.73 -2.55
CA GLU A 73 -42.63 -25.81 -1.94
C GLU A 73 -42.87 -27.18 -1.29
N LYS A 74 -42.47 -28.26 -1.97
CA LYS A 74 -42.68 -29.63 -1.47
C LYS A 74 -41.74 -30.01 -0.33
N TYR A 75 -40.47 -29.57 -0.40
CA TYR A 75 -39.42 -30.05 0.50
C TYR A 75 -39.01 -29.04 1.60
N ALA A 76 -39.59 -27.83 1.64
CA ALA A 76 -39.28 -26.79 2.64
C ALA A 76 -39.32 -27.32 4.09
N PHE A 77 -40.43 -27.95 4.50
CA PHE A 77 -40.56 -28.49 5.86
C PHE A 77 -39.51 -29.56 6.16
N PHE A 78 -39.32 -30.51 5.23
CA PHE A 78 -38.34 -31.58 5.39
C PHE A 78 -36.92 -31.03 5.53
N PHE A 79 -36.55 -30.03 4.71
CA PHE A 79 -35.24 -29.41 4.74
C PHE A 79 -35.01 -28.63 6.03
N GLN A 80 -35.98 -27.82 6.48
CA GLN A 80 -35.89 -27.12 7.76
C GLN A 80 -35.79 -28.09 8.95
N TYR A 81 -36.56 -29.17 8.92
CA TYR A 81 -36.46 -30.23 9.92
C TYR A 81 -35.07 -30.88 9.94
N ALA A 82 -34.54 -31.24 8.76
CA ALA A 82 -33.21 -31.82 8.63
C ALA A 82 -32.11 -30.89 9.13
N MET A 83 -32.20 -29.60 8.80
CA MET A 83 -31.31 -28.54 9.30
C MET A 83 -31.30 -28.47 10.83
N ILE A 84 -32.47 -28.47 11.47
CA ILE A 84 -32.57 -28.47 12.94
C ILE A 84 -31.92 -29.73 13.54
N GLN A 85 -32.14 -30.91 12.96
CA GLN A 85 -31.49 -32.14 13.44
C GLN A 85 -29.98 -32.11 13.27
N ALA A 86 -29.48 -31.60 12.14
CA ALA A 86 -28.06 -31.45 11.88
C ALA A 86 -27.40 -30.47 12.86
N TYR A 87 -28.07 -29.35 13.15
CA TYR A 87 -27.63 -28.41 14.18
C TYR A 87 -27.63 -29.03 15.59
N TYR A 88 -28.61 -29.85 15.93
CA TYR A 88 -28.61 -30.56 17.22
C TYR A 88 -27.37 -31.46 17.35
N LYS A 89 -27.05 -32.23 16.31
CA LYS A 89 -25.85 -33.08 16.26
C LYS A 89 -24.57 -32.24 16.33
N GLU A 90 -24.51 -31.14 15.58
CA GLU A 90 -23.34 -30.25 15.57
C GLU A 90 -23.09 -29.63 16.95
N MET A 91 -24.13 -29.24 17.70
CA MET A 91 -23.98 -28.74 19.07
C MET A 91 -23.45 -29.82 20.02
N GLU A 92 -23.84 -31.08 19.87
CA GLU A 92 -23.27 -32.20 20.64
C GLU A 92 -21.82 -32.51 20.25
N GLU A 93 -21.42 -32.30 18.99
CA GLU A 93 -20.01 -32.40 18.59
C GLU A 93 -19.17 -31.23 19.12
N ILE A 94 -19.69 -30.00 19.05
CA ILE A 94 -19.03 -28.80 19.61
C ILE A 94 -18.79 -28.99 21.11
N LYS A 95 -19.76 -29.54 21.84
CA LYS A 95 -19.64 -29.85 23.27
C LYS A 95 -18.46 -30.77 23.63
N LYS A 96 -18.00 -31.60 22.68
CA LYS A 96 -16.84 -32.50 22.87
C LYS A 96 -15.51 -31.78 22.63
N LEU A 97 -15.51 -30.61 21.98
CA LEU A 97 -14.30 -29.85 21.72
C LEU A 97 -13.74 -29.30 23.03
N LYS A 98 -12.48 -29.64 23.31
CA LYS A 98 -11.73 -29.15 24.48
C LYS A 98 -10.54 -28.32 24.00
N ASN A 99 -10.00 -27.52 24.93
CA ASN A 99 -8.78 -26.72 24.76
C ASN A 99 -8.88 -25.55 23.78
N TYR A 100 -10.07 -25.09 23.39
CA TYR A 100 -10.21 -23.86 22.59
C TYR A 100 -10.60 -22.67 23.47
N ASP A 101 -10.00 -21.50 23.22
CA ASP A 101 -10.44 -20.23 23.79
C ASP A 101 -11.75 -19.80 23.11
N TYR A 102 -11.80 -19.90 21.77
CA TYR A 102 -12.96 -19.51 20.96
C TYR A 102 -13.33 -20.55 19.91
N ILE A 103 -14.63 -20.79 19.74
CA ILE A 103 -15.19 -21.57 18.64
C ILE A 103 -16.08 -20.66 17.82
N ILE A 104 -15.76 -20.48 16.54
CA ILE A 104 -16.48 -19.63 15.61
C ILE A 104 -17.51 -20.47 14.86
N LEU A 105 -18.75 -19.99 14.83
CA LEU A 105 -19.86 -20.58 14.09
C LEU A 105 -20.22 -19.68 12.91
N ASP A 106 -20.12 -20.20 11.68
CA ASP A 106 -20.73 -19.61 10.49
C ASP A 106 -22.20 -20.03 10.47
N ARG A 107 -23.05 -19.20 11.10
CA ARG A 107 -24.44 -19.46 11.52
C ARG A 107 -24.60 -20.39 12.72
N SER A 108 -25.59 -20.10 13.58
CA SER A 108 -26.05 -21.01 14.63
C SER A 108 -27.38 -21.67 14.26
N HIS A 109 -27.87 -22.55 15.13
CA HIS A 109 -29.20 -23.17 14.96
C HIS A 109 -30.32 -22.14 14.85
N LEU A 110 -30.18 -20.95 15.44
CA LEU A 110 -31.18 -19.89 15.39
C LEU A 110 -31.28 -19.25 14.00
N ASP A 111 -30.22 -19.36 13.19
CA ASP A 111 -30.24 -18.89 11.80
C ASP A 111 -31.24 -19.67 10.95
N THR A 112 -31.85 -20.77 11.41
CA THR A 112 -32.96 -21.42 10.67
C THR A 112 -34.26 -20.59 10.72
N ILE A 113 -34.41 -19.66 11.68
CA ILE A 113 -35.64 -18.88 11.87
C ILE A 113 -35.94 -17.97 10.66
N PRO A 114 -35.02 -17.10 10.18
CA PRO A 114 -35.27 -16.30 8.99
C PRO A 114 -35.63 -17.13 7.75
N PHE A 115 -35.01 -18.30 7.57
CA PHE A 115 -35.32 -19.19 6.45
C PHE A 115 -36.69 -19.85 6.61
N THR A 116 -37.03 -20.30 7.82
CA THR A 116 -38.34 -20.90 8.10
C THR A 116 -39.46 -19.90 7.82
N ASN A 117 -39.30 -18.64 8.21
CA ASN A 117 -40.29 -17.58 7.98
C ASN A 117 -40.52 -17.28 6.50
N VAL A 118 -39.49 -17.37 5.65
CA VAL A 118 -39.63 -17.19 4.19
C VAL A 118 -40.19 -18.45 3.53
N MET A 119 -39.71 -19.63 3.92
CA MET A 119 -40.05 -20.89 3.26
C MET A 119 -41.42 -21.46 3.66
N ILE A 120 -41.93 -21.11 4.84
CA ILE A 120 -43.19 -21.62 5.40
C ILE A 120 -44.04 -20.42 5.85
N PRO A 121 -44.66 -19.66 4.92
CA PRO A 121 -45.39 -18.45 5.28
C PRO A 121 -46.74 -18.79 5.96
N ASP A 122 -46.95 -18.26 7.17
CA ASP A 122 -48.17 -17.97 7.99
C ASP A 122 -49.49 -18.79 7.85
N GLY A 123 -49.57 -19.83 7.02
CA GLY A 123 -50.75 -20.67 6.81
C GLY A 123 -50.75 -21.99 7.56
N ASP A 124 -49.61 -22.38 8.16
CA ASP A 124 -49.39 -23.75 8.67
C ASP A 124 -48.86 -23.73 10.11
N GLY A 125 -49.67 -23.15 11.01
CA GLY A 125 -49.29 -22.91 12.42
C GLY A 125 -48.86 -24.17 13.17
N GLU A 126 -49.38 -25.35 12.81
CA GLU A 126 -48.95 -26.62 13.41
C GLU A 126 -47.51 -26.99 13.03
N VAL A 127 -47.11 -26.73 11.79
CA VAL A 127 -45.76 -27.00 11.29
C VAL A 127 -44.73 -26.10 11.97
N LEU A 128 -45.03 -24.80 12.07
CA LEU A 128 -44.18 -23.83 12.78
C LEU A 128 -44.01 -24.21 14.25
N MET A 129 -45.10 -24.56 14.94
CA MET A 129 -45.04 -25.03 16.33
C MET A 129 -44.12 -26.24 16.51
N VAL A 130 -44.13 -27.19 15.57
CA VAL A 130 -43.25 -28.38 15.63
C VAL A 130 -41.78 -28.01 15.44
N LEU A 131 -41.48 -27.12 14.48
CA LEU A 131 -40.10 -26.66 14.25
C LEU A 131 -39.59 -25.82 15.42
N GLU A 132 -40.42 -24.94 15.98
CA GLU A 132 -40.10 -24.13 17.16
C GLU A 132 -39.86 -24.99 18.40
N ASP A 133 -40.72 -25.98 18.68
CA ASP A 133 -40.53 -26.92 19.80
C ASP A 133 -39.19 -27.66 19.67
N LYS A 134 -38.83 -28.12 18.46
CA LYS A 134 -37.56 -28.81 18.22
C LYS A 134 -36.36 -27.88 18.32
N LEU A 135 -36.45 -26.67 17.76
CA LEU A 135 -35.40 -25.67 17.85
C LEU A 135 -35.14 -25.24 19.30
N SER A 136 -36.20 -25.09 20.10
CA SER A 136 -36.10 -24.67 21.51
C SER A 136 -35.30 -25.64 22.39
N LYS A 137 -35.22 -26.92 21.97
CA LYS A 137 -34.48 -27.99 22.64
C LYS A 137 -32.97 -27.93 22.37
N ILE A 138 -32.53 -27.20 21.35
CA ILE A 138 -31.11 -26.98 21.07
C ILE A 138 -30.59 -25.88 21.99
N LYS A 139 -29.51 -26.16 22.72
CA LYS A 139 -28.83 -25.18 23.59
C LYS A 139 -27.39 -25.03 23.15
N PHE A 140 -26.86 -23.81 23.29
CA PHE A 140 -25.44 -23.58 23.11
C PHE A 140 -24.64 -24.35 24.17
N PRO A 141 -23.62 -25.14 23.78
CA PRO A 141 -22.83 -25.92 24.72
C PRO A 141 -21.84 -25.07 25.53
N PHE A 142 -21.56 -23.85 25.09
CA PHE A 142 -20.71 -22.86 25.75
C PHE A 142 -21.33 -21.47 25.66
N ASP A 143 -20.94 -20.57 26.56
CA ASP A 143 -21.42 -19.18 26.53
C ASP A 143 -21.02 -18.47 25.24
N VAL A 144 -21.96 -17.70 24.69
CA VAL A 144 -21.73 -16.86 23.51
C VAL A 144 -21.03 -15.58 23.96
N ALA A 145 -19.76 -15.42 23.57
CA ALA A 145 -18.99 -14.21 23.83
C ALA A 145 -19.43 -13.05 22.94
N LYS A 146 -19.75 -13.32 21.68
CA LYS A 146 -20.12 -12.29 20.71
C LYS A 146 -20.99 -12.87 19.59
N VAL A 147 -21.96 -12.08 19.16
CA VAL A 147 -22.71 -12.29 17.92
C VAL A 147 -22.39 -11.15 16.97
N ILE A 148 -21.99 -11.47 15.75
CA ILE A 148 -21.60 -10.54 14.70
C ILE A 148 -22.55 -10.72 13.53
N TYR A 149 -23.40 -9.72 13.31
CA TYR A 149 -24.36 -9.67 12.23
C TYR A 149 -23.81 -8.87 11.06
N LEU A 150 -23.45 -9.56 9.97
CA LEU A 150 -22.96 -8.94 8.74
C LEU A 150 -24.14 -8.51 7.86
N LYS A 151 -24.18 -7.23 7.51
CA LYS A 151 -25.26 -6.62 6.74
C LYS A 151 -24.73 -5.54 5.78
N PRO A 152 -24.04 -5.92 4.68
CA PRO A 152 -23.77 -5.00 3.56
C PRO A 152 -25.09 -4.53 2.93
N SER A 153 -25.06 -3.55 2.03
CA SER A 153 -26.29 -3.17 1.29
C SER A 153 -26.89 -4.37 0.55
N CYS A 154 -28.22 -4.35 0.34
CA CYS A 154 -28.92 -5.38 -0.41
C CYS A 154 -28.32 -5.54 -1.82
N ASP A 155 -28.05 -4.42 -2.50
CA ASP A 155 -27.38 -4.41 -3.80
C ASP A 155 -26.03 -5.12 -3.79
N LYS A 156 -25.21 -4.89 -2.75
CA LYS A 156 -23.91 -5.53 -2.60
C LYS A 156 -24.03 -7.03 -2.31
N MET A 157 -25.08 -7.43 -1.60
CA MET A 157 -25.40 -8.85 -1.37
C MET A 157 -25.77 -9.54 -2.70
N LEU A 158 -26.66 -8.95 -3.48
CA LEU A 158 -27.08 -9.48 -4.79
C LEU A 158 -25.90 -9.53 -5.77
N GLU A 159 -25.08 -8.48 -5.81
CA GLU A 159 -23.85 -8.44 -6.62
C GLU A 159 -22.92 -9.61 -6.26
N ARG A 160 -22.66 -9.84 -4.97
CA ARG A 160 -21.82 -10.95 -4.49
C ARG A 160 -22.42 -12.31 -4.80
N TYR A 161 -23.75 -12.44 -4.73
CA TYR A 161 -24.42 -13.68 -5.07
C TYR A 161 -24.27 -14.02 -6.55
N ARG A 162 -24.52 -13.05 -7.44
CA ARG A 162 -24.37 -13.23 -8.89
C ARG A 162 -22.96 -13.61 -9.31
N ILE A 163 -21.94 -12.99 -8.70
CA ILE A 163 -20.53 -13.37 -8.93
C ILE A 163 -20.28 -14.83 -8.53
N ARG A 164 -20.82 -15.26 -7.39
CA ARG A 164 -20.66 -16.64 -6.90
C ARG A 164 -21.36 -17.67 -7.78
N GLU A 165 -22.57 -17.38 -8.26
CA GLU A 165 -23.31 -18.25 -9.19
C GLU A 165 -22.58 -18.39 -10.53
N LEU A 166 -22.00 -17.29 -11.04
CA LEU A 166 -21.19 -17.32 -12.26
C LEU A 166 -19.95 -18.23 -12.10
N ASP A 167 -19.28 -18.20 -10.95
CA ASP A 167 -18.13 -19.06 -10.63
C ASP A 167 -18.50 -20.56 -10.46
N GLU A 168 -19.71 -20.86 -9.97
CA GLU A 168 -20.20 -22.23 -9.73
C GLU A 168 -20.79 -22.86 -11.02
N CYS A 169 -21.51 -22.10 -11.86
CA CYS A 169 -22.03 -22.55 -13.16
C CYS A 169 -20.94 -22.95 -14.18
N VAL A 170 -19.73 -22.40 -14.05
CA VAL A 170 -18.58 -22.78 -14.90
C VAL A 170 -18.07 -24.20 -14.56
N LYS A 171 -18.51 -24.81 -13.45
CA LYS A 171 -17.99 -26.10 -12.98
C LYS A 171 -18.82 -27.34 -13.30
N GLU A 172 -20.14 -27.27 -13.53
CA GLU A 172 -20.92 -28.48 -13.87
C GLU A 172 -22.28 -28.16 -14.56
N SER A 173 -22.48 -28.78 -15.72
CA SER A 173 -23.76 -29.13 -16.40
C SER A 173 -25.06 -28.39 -16.04
N GLY A 174 -25.37 -27.32 -16.77
CA GLY A 174 -26.65 -27.15 -17.51
C GLY A 174 -27.99 -27.16 -16.77
N VAL A 175 -28.04 -26.97 -15.45
CA VAL A 175 -29.29 -26.74 -14.71
C VAL A 175 -29.16 -25.43 -13.94
N ASP A 176 -30.09 -24.51 -14.16
CA ASP A 176 -30.17 -23.24 -13.45
C ASP A 176 -30.76 -23.52 -12.06
N VAL A 177 -29.91 -23.58 -11.02
CA VAL A 177 -30.29 -23.94 -9.64
C VAL A 177 -30.10 -22.77 -8.66
N GLY A 178 -29.98 -21.55 -9.18
CA GLY A 178 -29.84 -20.34 -8.38
C GLY A 178 -31.15 -19.95 -7.67
N TYR A 179 -31.03 -19.30 -6.52
CA TYR A 179 -32.14 -18.61 -5.87
C TYR A 179 -32.48 -17.34 -6.65
N ASP A 180 -33.77 -17.06 -6.83
CA ASP A 180 -34.19 -15.78 -7.40
C ASP A 180 -33.92 -14.59 -6.46
N ASP A 181 -33.83 -13.40 -7.04
CA ASP A 181 -33.53 -12.17 -6.31
C ASP A 181 -34.58 -11.86 -5.23
N ASP A 182 -35.87 -12.17 -5.48
CA ASP A 182 -36.96 -11.90 -4.54
C ASP A 182 -36.82 -12.74 -3.27
N TYR A 183 -36.45 -14.00 -3.40
CA TYR A 183 -36.15 -14.89 -2.28
C TYR A 183 -34.93 -14.40 -1.48
N LEU A 184 -33.85 -13.99 -2.16
CA LEU A 184 -32.65 -13.47 -1.50
C LEU A 184 -32.95 -12.18 -0.73
N ILE A 185 -33.74 -11.28 -1.31
CA ILE A 185 -34.22 -10.05 -0.66
C ILE A 185 -35.09 -10.40 0.54
N ALA A 186 -36.05 -11.33 0.40
CA ALA A 186 -36.94 -11.75 1.48
C ALA A 186 -36.14 -12.30 2.67
N ILE A 187 -35.16 -13.18 2.42
CA ILE A 187 -34.27 -13.69 3.48
C ILE A 187 -33.47 -12.56 4.11
N TYR A 188 -32.91 -11.66 3.29
CA TYR A 188 -32.13 -10.52 3.77
C TYR A 188 -32.94 -9.60 4.71
N GLU A 189 -34.19 -9.33 4.38
CA GLU A 189 -35.11 -8.55 5.23
C GLU A 189 -35.54 -9.31 6.48
N GLN A 190 -35.81 -10.62 6.38
CA GLN A 190 -36.19 -11.45 7.53
C GLN A 190 -35.10 -11.52 8.60
N TYR A 191 -33.82 -11.47 8.21
CA TYR A 191 -32.73 -11.38 9.19
C TYR A 191 -32.90 -10.15 10.09
N ASP A 192 -33.18 -8.95 9.55
CA ASP A 192 -33.39 -7.76 10.39
C ASP A 192 -34.56 -7.91 11.35
N LEU A 193 -35.65 -8.53 10.91
CA LEU A 193 -36.84 -8.75 11.73
C LEU A 193 -36.59 -9.74 12.87
N CYS A 194 -35.74 -10.74 12.64
CA CYS A 194 -35.52 -11.83 13.58
C CYS A 194 -34.36 -11.59 14.56
N MET A 195 -33.40 -10.72 14.24
CA MET A 195 -32.15 -10.59 15.00
C MET A 195 -32.35 -10.36 16.51
N GLU A 196 -33.30 -9.50 16.90
CA GLU A 196 -33.57 -9.19 18.32
C GLU A 196 -34.19 -10.36 19.08
N ASN A 197 -34.93 -11.22 18.38
CA ASN A 197 -35.52 -12.44 18.96
C ASN A 197 -34.51 -13.59 19.00
N MET A 198 -33.61 -13.66 18.01
CA MET A 198 -32.56 -14.68 17.93
C MET A 198 -31.48 -14.45 18.99
N TYR A 199 -31.05 -13.22 19.21
CA TYR A 199 -29.93 -12.93 20.11
C TYR A 199 -30.21 -11.74 21.00
N SER A 200 -29.99 -11.92 22.31
CA SER A 200 -30.15 -10.86 23.31
C SER A 200 -29.16 -9.71 23.17
N SER A 201 -28.05 -9.92 22.45
CA SER A 201 -27.05 -8.88 22.11
C SER A 201 -26.29 -9.29 20.86
N TYR A 202 -26.12 -8.34 19.93
CA TYR A 202 -25.36 -8.54 18.70
C TYR A 202 -24.71 -7.24 18.23
N MET A 203 -23.66 -7.38 17.43
CA MET A 203 -22.93 -6.29 16.78
C MET A 203 -23.24 -6.31 15.28
N LYS A 204 -23.78 -5.21 14.75
CA LYS A 204 -24.12 -5.06 13.33
C LYS A 204 -22.95 -4.42 12.56
N VAL A 205 -22.54 -5.06 11.47
CA VAL A 205 -21.40 -4.67 10.63
C VAL A 205 -21.90 -4.39 9.20
N ILE A 206 -21.85 -3.13 8.77
CA ILE A 206 -22.53 -2.63 7.55
C ILE A 206 -21.61 -2.57 6.33
N SER A 207 -20.31 -2.46 6.53
CA SER A 207 -19.30 -2.62 5.48
C SER A 207 -18.38 -3.77 5.90
N HIS A 208 -17.74 -4.43 4.95
CA HIS A 208 -16.71 -5.44 5.27
C HIS A 208 -15.34 -4.77 5.15
N PRO A 209 -14.81 -4.10 6.20
CA PRO A 209 -13.38 -3.86 6.25
C PRO A 209 -12.67 -5.20 6.43
N VAL A 210 -11.54 -5.35 5.76
CA VAL A 210 -10.61 -6.47 5.96
C VAL A 210 -10.15 -6.44 7.41
N ILE A 211 -10.25 -7.57 8.13
CA ILE A 211 -9.58 -7.69 9.43
C ILE A 211 -8.09 -7.77 9.15
N HIS A 212 -7.38 -6.65 9.27
CA HIS A 212 -5.93 -6.63 9.11
C HIS A 212 -5.29 -7.57 10.13
N SER A 213 -4.75 -8.70 9.66
CA SER A 213 -3.96 -9.62 10.49
C SER A 213 -2.54 -9.08 10.62
N PRO A 214 -2.02 -8.81 11.84
CA PRO A 214 -0.59 -8.64 12.04
C PRO A 214 0.06 -10.00 11.79
N GLY A 215 0.69 -10.16 10.62
CA GLY A 215 1.19 -11.46 10.14
C GLY A 215 1.19 -11.61 8.61
N TRP A 216 0.54 -10.70 7.88
CA TRP A 216 0.51 -10.65 6.40
C TRP A 216 1.93 -10.65 5.77
N GLU A 217 2.95 -10.16 6.50
CA GLU A 217 4.38 -10.19 6.14
C GLU A 217 4.92 -11.60 5.85
N LYS A 218 4.32 -12.65 6.46
CA LYS A 218 4.76 -14.05 6.33
C LYS A 218 4.08 -14.82 5.19
N LYS A 219 2.97 -14.31 4.64
CA LYS A 219 2.26 -14.87 3.48
C LYS A 219 2.43 -14.02 2.20
N CYS A 220 2.99 -12.82 2.31
CA CYS A 220 3.62 -12.17 1.17
C CYS A 220 4.85 -12.98 0.77
N ILE A 221 5.04 -13.13 -0.55
CA ILE A 221 6.16 -13.80 -1.24
C ILE A 221 7.10 -14.46 -0.24
N LYS A 222 7.04 -15.79 -0.07
CA LYS A 222 7.95 -16.52 0.86
C LYS A 222 9.28 -15.80 0.82
N MET A 223 9.74 -15.24 1.93
CA MET A 223 10.96 -14.42 1.97
C MET A 223 12.09 -15.10 1.18
N GLU A 224 12.17 -16.43 1.29
CA GLU A 224 13.02 -17.35 0.51
C GLU A 224 13.00 -17.18 -1.03
N MET A 225 11.93 -16.71 -1.66
CA MET A 225 11.81 -16.51 -3.11
C MET A 225 12.41 -15.16 -3.57
N ILE A 226 12.46 -14.16 -2.70
CA ILE A 226 13.15 -12.86 -2.94
C ILE A 226 14.58 -12.91 -2.36
N THR A 227 14.81 -13.68 -1.29
CA THR A 227 16.00 -13.60 -0.43
C THR A 227 16.75 -14.93 -0.23
N ARG A 228 16.58 -15.95 -1.07
CA ARG A 228 17.63 -16.99 -1.24
C ARG A 228 18.80 -16.26 -1.92
N GLU A 229 19.75 -15.62 -1.27
CA GLU A 229 20.38 -15.90 0.02
C GLU A 229 20.53 -14.61 0.85
N ASN A 230 20.94 -14.78 2.11
CA ASN A 230 21.72 -13.80 2.87
C ASN A 230 23.02 -13.34 2.15
N LEU A 231 23.13 -13.43 0.81
CA LEU A 231 24.15 -12.78 -0.01
C LEU A 231 23.84 -11.31 -0.26
N LEU A 232 22.57 -10.89 -0.28
CA LEU A 232 22.23 -9.45 -0.33
C LEU A 232 22.58 -8.75 1.00
N ILE A 233 22.61 -9.49 2.11
CA ILE A 233 22.97 -9.02 3.45
C ILE A 233 23.84 -10.08 4.17
N GLY A 234 25.01 -10.39 3.63
CA GLY A 234 26.11 -10.91 4.44
C GLY A 234 26.51 -9.87 5.51
N ASP A 235 27.40 -10.20 6.42
CA ASP A 235 28.01 -9.16 7.23
C ASP A 235 28.72 -8.15 6.32
N CYS A 236 28.74 -6.89 6.73
CA CYS A 236 29.69 -5.99 6.10
C CYS A 236 31.03 -6.38 6.72
N ASP A 237 31.86 -7.12 6.00
CA ASP A 237 33.30 -7.16 6.31
C ASP A 237 33.85 -5.78 5.98
N TYR A 238 33.58 -4.82 6.87
CA TYR A 238 34.32 -3.57 6.94
C TYR A 238 35.53 -3.83 7.82
N ASP A 239 36.55 -4.46 7.25
CA ASP A 239 37.85 -4.60 7.90
C ASP A 239 38.64 -3.27 7.93
N GLY A 240 38.00 -2.13 7.70
CA GLY A 240 38.71 -0.86 7.62
C GLY A 240 37.88 0.39 7.83
N VAL A 241 38.61 1.45 8.18
CA VAL A 241 38.22 2.87 8.32
C VAL A 241 37.70 3.45 6.99
N GLN A 242 37.69 2.68 5.88
CA GLN A 242 37.54 3.16 4.51
C GLN A 242 36.67 2.23 3.65
N PHE A 243 35.65 2.76 2.97
CA PHE A 243 34.83 2.02 2.00
C PHE A 243 34.29 2.87 0.85
N HIS A 244 33.88 2.19 -0.23
CA HIS A 244 33.27 2.81 -1.42
C HIS A 244 31.76 3.00 -1.28
N PHE A 245 31.27 4.17 -1.69
CA PHE A 245 29.85 4.53 -1.65
C PHE A 245 29.45 5.33 -2.89
N LEU A 246 28.38 4.94 -3.56
CA LEU A 246 27.80 5.68 -4.69
C LEU A 246 26.51 6.36 -4.23
N PRO A 247 26.48 7.70 -4.11
CA PRO A 247 25.25 8.42 -3.81
C PRO A 247 24.25 8.30 -4.98
N ILE A 248 22.98 8.12 -4.65
CA ILE A 248 21.85 7.97 -5.57
C ILE A 248 20.84 9.11 -5.37
N ASP A 249 20.51 9.43 -4.12
CA ASP A 249 19.55 10.50 -3.76
C ASP A 249 20.10 11.36 -2.62
N VAL A 250 19.62 12.59 -2.54
CA VAL A 250 20.07 13.61 -1.58
C VAL A 250 18.87 14.27 -0.91
N ASP A 251 18.90 14.31 0.42
CA ASP A 251 17.89 15.00 1.23
C ASP A 251 18.56 16.02 2.16
N GLU A 252 18.14 17.29 2.03
CA GLU A 252 18.57 18.37 2.92
C GLU A 252 17.67 18.38 4.16
N SER A 253 18.26 18.29 5.36
CA SER A 253 17.49 18.19 6.60
C SER A 253 18.21 18.87 7.78
N THR A 254 17.60 18.76 8.95
CA THR A 254 18.16 19.16 10.25
C THR A 254 18.22 17.94 11.17
N LEU A 255 19.31 17.79 11.93
CA LEU A 255 19.42 16.77 12.97
C LEU A 255 18.48 17.10 14.13
N TYR A 256 17.74 16.11 14.61
CA TYR A 256 16.77 16.32 15.68
C TYR A 256 17.45 16.67 17.01
N GLU A 257 18.59 16.04 17.29
CA GLU A 257 19.27 16.15 18.59
C GLU A 257 19.95 17.50 18.77
N THR A 258 20.60 18.00 17.72
CA THR A 258 21.41 19.23 17.81
C THR A 258 20.76 20.44 17.14
N GLY A 259 19.83 20.21 16.20
CA GLY A 259 19.26 21.26 15.36
C GLY A 259 20.21 21.74 14.24
N ASP A 260 21.30 21.01 14.00
CA ASP A 260 22.30 21.35 12.98
C ASP A 260 21.86 20.90 11.59
N TYR A 261 22.32 21.63 10.58
CA TYR A 261 22.22 21.24 9.18
C TYR A 261 22.86 19.86 8.95
N VAL A 262 22.17 19.02 8.19
CA VAL A 262 22.71 17.74 7.70
C VAL A 262 22.28 17.52 6.26
N LEU A 263 23.21 17.01 5.46
CA LEU A 263 22.90 16.52 4.13
C LEU A 263 22.89 15.00 4.15
N ARG A 264 21.74 14.38 3.87
CA ARG A 264 21.59 12.93 3.86
C ARG A 264 21.81 12.40 2.46
N LEU A 265 22.88 11.65 2.27
CA LEU A 265 23.16 10.94 1.04
C LEU A 265 22.65 9.52 1.17
N HIS A 266 21.72 9.15 0.30
CA HIS A 266 21.26 7.78 0.17
C HIS A 266 21.95 7.15 -1.04
N GLY A 267 22.48 5.96 -0.89
CA GLY A 267 23.25 5.35 -1.97
C GLY A 267 23.58 3.89 -1.73
N ILE A 268 24.47 3.36 -2.56
CA ILE A 268 24.84 1.95 -2.57
C ILE A 268 26.33 1.74 -2.29
N LEU A 269 26.65 0.57 -1.75
CA LEU A 269 28.01 0.05 -1.63
C LEU A 269 28.40 -0.77 -2.87
N THR A 270 29.65 -1.19 -2.94
CA THR A 270 30.19 -2.06 -4.00
C THR A 270 29.42 -3.37 -4.19
N ASN A 271 28.80 -3.88 -3.13
CA ASN A 271 28.00 -5.10 -3.16
C ASN A 271 26.51 -4.86 -3.45
N GLY A 272 26.10 -3.62 -3.74
CA GLY A 272 24.70 -3.25 -4.02
C GLY A 272 23.85 -2.99 -2.77
N ARG A 273 24.40 -3.11 -1.56
CA ARG A 273 23.64 -2.76 -0.35
C ARG A 273 23.44 -1.27 -0.24
N ARG A 274 22.25 -0.89 0.19
CA ARG A 274 21.88 0.49 0.44
C ARG A 274 22.37 0.98 1.80
N MET A 275 22.78 2.23 1.85
CA MET A 275 23.20 2.91 3.06
C MET A 275 22.81 4.39 3.01
N ARG A 276 22.57 4.97 4.18
CA ARG A 276 22.43 6.42 4.35
C ARG A 276 23.68 6.98 5.05
N ILE A 277 24.25 8.02 4.47
CA ILE A 277 25.32 8.81 5.06
C ILE A 277 24.80 10.19 5.40
N ASP A 278 24.82 10.52 6.68
CA ASP A 278 24.47 11.84 7.22
C ASP A 278 25.75 12.69 7.23
N VAL A 279 25.86 13.60 6.27
CA VAL A 279 27.04 14.46 6.09
C VAL A 279 26.95 15.69 7.00
N CYS A 280 27.87 15.75 7.95
CA CYS A 280 28.01 16.81 8.95
C CYS A 280 29.16 17.78 8.57
N GLY A 281 29.33 18.85 9.36
CA GLY A 281 30.40 19.83 9.13
C GLY A 281 30.09 20.84 8.02
N ILE A 282 28.83 20.91 7.61
CA ILE A 282 28.36 21.81 6.56
C ILE A 282 27.50 22.89 7.20
N LYS A 283 27.79 24.15 6.89
CA LYS A 283 26.98 25.29 7.32
C LYS A 283 26.28 25.94 6.11
N PRO A 284 24.94 26.01 6.08
CA PRO A 284 24.22 26.75 5.05
C PRO A 284 24.52 28.25 5.19
N PHE A 285 24.56 28.95 4.05
CA PHE A 285 24.94 30.35 3.99
C PHE A 285 24.19 31.12 2.89
N PHE A 286 24.20 32.44 2.97
CA PHE A 286 23.98 33.33 1.82
C PHE A 286 24.97 34.49 1.89
N ASP A 287 25.18 35.15 0.76
CA ASP A 287 26.16 36.24 0.64
C ASP A 287 25.45 37.56 0.38
N ILE A 288 25.96 38.66 0.94
CA ILE A 288 25.50 40.03 0.65
C ILE A 288 26.66 40.84 0.10
N LEU A 289 26.45 41.52 -1.03
CA LEU A 289 27.45 42.43 -1.60
C LEU A 289 27.65 43.66 -0.72
N ILE A 290 28.91 43.98 -0.39
CA ILE A 290 29.27 45.24 0.29
C ILE A 290 29.38 46.33 -0.77
N ASN A 291 28.34 47.16 -0.90
CA ASN A 291 28.33 48.26 -1.87
C ASN A 291 27.63 49.50 -1.29
N GLY A 292 28.39 50.33 -0.57
CA GLY A 292 27.87 51.53 0.09
C GLY A 292 26.92 51.23 1.24
N VAL A 293 27.00 50.03 1.81
CA VAL A 293 26.19 49.60 2.95
C VAL A 293 27.09 49.46 4.17
N ASP A 294 26.60 49.89 5.33
CA ASP A 294 27.27 49.73 6.62
C ASP A 294 27.22 48.26 7.06
N VAL A 295 28.40 47.66 7.23
CA VAL A 295 28.54 46.26 7.66
C VAL A 295 28.03 46.08 9.08
N ASP A 296 28.26 47.04 9.99
CA ASP A 296 27.81 46.93 11.38
C ASP A 296 26.29 46.94 11.47
N GLU A 297 25.62 47.73 10.61
CA GLU A 297 24.17 47.71 10.47
C GLU A 297 23.69 46.32 10.02
N MET A 298 24.29 45.74 8.97
CA MET A 298 23.93 44.39 8.50
C MET A 298 24.09 43.33 9.59
N LEU A 299 25.22 43.38 10.32
CA LEU A 299 25.53 42.43 11.40
C LEU A 299 24.54 42.53 12.55
N SER A 300 24.00 43.72 12.83
CA SER A 300 22.96 43.93 13.85
C SER A 300 21.58 43.39 13.44
N GLU A 301 21.27 43.39 12.14
CA GLU A 301 19.98 42.96 11.58
C GLU A 301 19.91 41.43 11.40
N ILE A 302 21.00 40.80 10.98
CA ILE A 302 21.02 39.38 10.57
C ILE A 302 21.47 38.47 11.72
N LYS A 303 20.56 37.61 12.17
CA LYS A 303 20.87 36.58 13.18
C LYS A 303 21.54 35.38 12.52
N CYS A 304 22.87 35.36 12.55
CA CYS A 304 23.72 34.29 12.03
C CYS A 304 24.51 33.60 13.16
N GLU A 305 25.13 32.45 12.87
CA GLU A 305 26.08 31.82 13.80
C GLU A 305 27.47 32.44 13.71
N SER A 306 27.88 32.75 12.49
CA SER A 306 29.17 33.34 12.17
C SER A 306 29.09 34.01 10.80
N TYR A 307 30.04 34.88 10.51
CA TYR A 307 30.17 35.51 9.21
C TYR A 307 31.64 35.59 8.80
N GLU A 308 31.89 35.82 7.52
CA GLU A 308 33.22 36.15 7.00
C GLU A 308 33.10 37.14 5.83
N ILE A 309 34.16 37.89 5.57
CA ILE A 309 34.26 38.75 4.37
C ILE A 309 35.00 37.96 3.30
N ILE A 310 34.38 37.80 2.13
CA ILE A 310 34.96 37.12 0.98
C ILE A 310 35.13 38.07 -0.20
N GLN A 311 36.12 37.78 -1.03
CA GLN A 311 36.36 38.46 -2.30
C GLN A 311 35.89 37.57 -3.44
N ALA A 312 34.91 38.03 -4.21
CA ALA A 312 34.36 37.26 -5.33
C ALA A 312 33.97 38.19 -6.48
N LYS A 313 33.72 37.63 -7.67
CA LYS A 313 33.11 38.39 -8.76
C LYS A 313 31.60 38.22 -8.74
N PRO A 314 30.80 39.30 -8.73
CA PRO A 314 29.36 39.21 -8.93
C PRO A 314 29.03 38.48 -10.23
N ILE A 315 27.98 37.66 -10.24
CA ILE A 315 27.52 36.99 -11.46
C ILE A 315 26.75 37.95 -12.39
N ASN A 316 26.12 38.98 -11.81
CA ASN A 316 25.32 39.95 -12.55
C ASN A 316 26.24 41.03 -13.11
N LEU A 317 26.18 41.18 -14.44
CA LEU A 317 26.99 42.11 -15.24
C LEU A 317 28.49 41.77 -15.23
N PHE A 318 29.19 42.27 -16.25
CA PHE A 318 30.63 42.15 -16.31
C PHE A 318 31.28 42.94 -15.15
N CYS A 319 32.17 42.28 -14.40
CA CYS A 319 33.01 42.90 -13.38
C CYS A 319 34.47 42.48 -13.60
N GLU A 320 35.31 43.45 -13.93
CA GLU A 320 36.74 43.23 -14.12
C GLU A 320 37.42 42.82 -12.81
N ASN A 321 37.06 43.51 -11.71
CA ASN A 321 37.64 43.32 -10.38
C ASN A 321 36.71 42.52 -9.46
N THR A 322 37.28 41.85 -8.46
CA THR A 322 36.51 41.26 -7.37
C THR A 322 35.88 42.35 -6.51
N LYS A 323 34.78 42.00 -5.85
CA LYS A 323 34.10 42.83 -4.84
C LYS A 323 34.04 42.08 -3.53
N GLU A 324 33.83 42.82 -2.45
CA GLU A 324 33.68 42.26 -1.12
C GLU A 324 32.22 41.84 -0.87
N PHE A 325 32.06 40.70 -0.21
CA PHE A 325 30.77 40.19 0.23
C PHE A 325 30.88 39.77 1.68
N VAL A 326 29.82 40.00 2.46
CA VAL A 326 29.66 39.34 3.76
C VAL A 326 28.92 38.02 3.52
N ARG A 327 29.57 36.91 3.85
CA ARG A 327 28.94 35.59 3.89
C ARG A 327 28.45 35.32 5.30
N PHE A 328 27.15 35.07 5.43
CA PHE A 328 26.53 34.72 6.70
C PHE A 328 26.29 33.21 6.78
N TYR A 329 26.79 32.57 7.83
CA TYR A 329 26.59 31.16 8.11
C TYR A 329 25.49 30.95 9.13
N PHE A 330 24.68 29.92 8.92
CA PHE A 330 23.53 29.59 9.76
C PHE A 330 23.59 28.16 10.25
N LYS A 331 22.95 27.92 11.39
CA LYS A 331 22.85 26.59 11.99
C LYS A 331 22.15 25.58 11.09
N ASN A 332 21.06 25.99 10.41
CA ASN A 332 20.27 25.15 9.52
C ASN A 332 19.56 25.96 8.42
N SER A 333 19.02 25.24 7.42
CA SER A 333 18.34 25.84 6.26
C SER A 333 17.07 26.62 6.62
N GLY A 334 16.37 26.23 7.69
CA GLY A 334 15.19 26.93 8.16
C GLY A 334 15.51 28.34 8.64
N ILE A 335 16.54 28.47 9.49
CA ILE A 335 17.02 29.78 9.98
C ILE A 335 17.55 30.61 8.81
N ARG A 336 18.40 30.02 7.95
CA ARG A 336 18.92 30.67 6.74
C ARG A 336 17.79 31.26 5.90
N SER A 337 16.80 30.44 5.56
CA SER A 337 15.69 30.85 4.68
C SER A 337 14.84 31.96 5.30
N LYS A 338 14.63 31.91 6.62
CA LYS A 338 13.94 32.98 7.35
C LYS A 338 14.71 34.29 7.29
N GLN A 339 16.00 34.28 7.60
CA GLN A 339 16.84 35.48 7.58
C GLN A 339 16.95 36.06 6.17
N LEU A 340 17.18 35.20 5.16
CA LEU A 340 17.24 35.63 3.77
C LEU A 340 15.95 36.31 3.30
N LYS A 341 14.78 35.75 3.63
CA LYS A 341 13.48 36.35 3.27
C LYS A 341 13.27 37.74 3.86
N MET A 342 13.84 38.02 5.04
CA MET A 342 13.73 39.34 5.68
C MET A 342 14.57 40.40 4.97
N VAL A 343 15.73 40.02 4.44
CA VAL A 343 16.75 40.99 3.98
C VAL A 343 16.95 41.05 2.47
N LYS A 344 16.44 40.06 1.71
CA LYS A 344 16.65 39.94 0.26
C LYS A 344 16.14 41.13 -0.58
N ASP A 345 15.16 41.87 -0.07
CA ASP A 345 14.56 43.02 -0.76
C ASP A 345 15.29 44.34 -0.40
N ARG A 346 16.11 44.32 0.67
CA ARG A 346 16.89 45.46 1.16
C ARG A 346 18.33 45.43 0.63
N TYR A 347 18.91 44.24 0.47
CA TYR A 347 20.29 44.09 0.05
C TYR A 347 20.44 43.24 -1.22
N VAL A 348 21.56 43.43 -1.93
CA VAL A 348 21.91 42.60 -3.08
C VAL A 348 22.47 41.27 -2.59
N THR A 349 21.65 40.23 -2.64
CA THR A 349 21.96 38.89 -2.13
C THR A 349 22.42 37.92 -3.22
N TYR A 350 23.31 36.99 -2.84
CA TYR A 350 23.80 35.86 -3.65
C TYR A 350 23.76 34.57 -2.83
N SER A 351 23.94 33.42 -3.48
CA SER A 351 23.82 32.10 -2.83
C SER A 351 22.48 31.95 -2.08
N ASN A 352 21.43 32.52 -2.67
CA ASN A 352 20.14 32.82 -2.07
C ASN A 352 19.01 31.89 -2.54
N ASP A 353 19.35 30.68 -3.00
CA ASP A 353 18.35 29.68 -3.41
C ASP A 353 17.49 29.27 -2.20
N LEU A 354 16.18 29.44 -2.31
CA LEU A 354 15.20 29.07 -1.28
C LEU A 354 14.63 27.66 -1.45
N THR A 355 14.99 26.97 -2.53
CA THR A 355 14.43 25.69 -2.95
C THR A 355 15.43 24.55 -2.79
N PHE A 356 16.61 24.64 -3.42
CA PHE A 356 17.60 23.56 -3.46
C PHE A 356 19.00 24.05 -3.11
N HIS A 357 19.11 24.75 -1.98
CA HIS A 357 20.36 25.36 -1.53
C HIS A 357 21.51 24.37 -1.37
N TYR A 358 21.22 23.12 -1.01
CA TYR A 358 22.22 22.05 -0.94
C TYR A 358 23.11 21.96 -2.19
N ARG A 359 22.61 22.29 -3.39
CA ARG A 359 23.41 22.30 -4.63
C ARG A 359 24.54 23.32 -4.58
N LYS A 360 24.26 24.52 -4.06
CA LYS A 360 25.27 25.56 -3.84
C LYS A 360 26.25 25.14 -2.76
N VAL A 361 25.73 24.55 -1.68
CA VAL A 361 26.55 24.08 -0.55
C VAL A 361 27.50 22.96 -0.97
N LEU A 362 27.03 21.97 -1.70
CA LEU A 362 27.84 20.88 -2.27
C LEU A 362 28.95 21.42 -3.16
N ARG A 363 28.62 22.38 -4.04
CA ARG A 363 29.60 23.04 -4.91
C ARG A 363 30.67 23.79 -4.12
N GLU A 364 30.28 24.51 -3.07
CA GLU A 364 31.20 25.24 -2.20
C GLU A 364 32.12 24.28 -1.43
N CYS A 365 31.57 23.16 -0.95
CA CYS A 365 32.31 22.12 -0.24
C CYS A 365 33.09 21.20 -1.19
N LYS A 366 32.99 21.38 -2.52
CA LYS A 366 33.59 20.51 -3.55
C LYS A 366 33.19 19.03 -3.43
N ILE A 367 31.97 18.78 -2.95
CA ILE A 367 31.40 17.44 -2.82
C ILE A 367 30.55 17.17 -4.06
N ASP A 368 31.07 16.34 -4.96
CA ASP A 368 30.27 15.75 -6.03
C ASP A 368 29.30 14.70 -5.41
N VAL A 369 28.12 14.47 -5.98
CA VAL A 369 27.17 13.43 -5.51
C VAL A 369 26.75 12.47 -6.61
N THR A 370 27.48 12.47 -7.74
CA THR A 370 27.15 11.71 -8.95
C THR A 370 28.21 10.66 -9.30
N ARG A 371 29.16 10.43 -8.38
CA ARG A 371 30.30 9.52 -8.57
C ARG A 371 30.60 8.75 -7.30
N TRP A 372 31.26 7.61 -7.47
CA TRP A 372 31.80 6.83 -6.37
C TRP A 372 32.67 7.66 -5.44
N LYS A 373 32.34 7.56 -4.16
CA LYS A 373 33.04 8.13 -3.04
C LYS A 373 33.84 7.09 -2.33
N MET A 374 34.93 7.53 -1.75
CA MET A 374 35.68 6.84 -0.73
C MET A 374 35.35 7.58 0.56
N ILE A 375 34.63 6.90 1.46
CA ILE A 375 34.20 7.38 2.78
C ILE A 375 35.15 6.92 3.88
N GLU A 376 35.82 7.86 4.55
CA GLU A 376 36.68 7.55 5.67
C GLU A 376 35.91 7.78 6.99
N SER A 377 35.71 6.76 7.82
CA SER A 377 35.07 6.95 9.12
C SER A 377 35.51 5.89 10.12
N SER A 378 35.84 6.34 11.33
CA SER A 378 36.11 5.50 12.50
C SER A 378 34.88 5.33 13.40
N GLU A 379 33.78 6.04 13.15
CA GLU A 379 32.62 6.12 14.05
C GLU A 379 31.32 5.69 13.34
N LEU A 380 30.90 4.46 13.57
CA LEU A 380 29.60 3.94 13.13
C LEU A 380 28.54 4.22 14.20
N VAL A 381 27.51 5.00 13.87
CA VAL A 381 26.36 5.25 14.75
C VAL A 381 25.11 4.57 14.20
N TYR A 382 24.74 3.42 14.78
CA TYR A 382 23.58 2.64 14.33
C TYR A 382 22.26 3.31 14.72
N GLY A 383 21.48 3.76 13.72
CA GLY A 383 20.12 4.27 13.89
C GLY A 383 19.05 3.22 13.53
N ASN A 384 17.90 3.27 14.22
CA ASN A 384 16.71 2.45 13.94
C ASN A 384 15.79 3.14 12.91
N ASP A 385 16.25 3.33 11.68
CA ASP A 385 15.43 3.85 10.57
C ASP A 385 15.22 2.76 9.50
N GLN A 386 14.39 3.02 8.49
CA GLN A 386 14.17 2.18 7.29
C GLN A 386 15.50 1.70 6.66
N TYR A 387 16.54 2.52 6.80
CA TYR A 387 17.92 2.16 6.50
C TYR A 387 18.55 1.57 7.76
N ARG A 388 18.73 0.24 7.79
CA ARG A 388 19.32 -0.50 8.93
C ARG A 388 20.71 0.01 9.38
N LYS A 389 21.35 0.93 8.64
CA LYS A 389 22.68 1.49 8.92
C LYS A 389 22.72 2.96 8.46
N VAL A 390 22.80 3.89 9.42
CA VAL A 390 23.06 5.32 9.18
C VAL A 390 24.51 5.59 9.59
N LEU A 391 25.27 6.35 8.81
CA LEU A 391 26.62 6.74 9.17
C LEU A 391 26.73 8.26 9.21
N LYS A 392 27.13 8.83 10.34
CA LYS A 392 27.47 10.26 10.43
C LYS A 392 28.92 10.43 9.99
N VAL A 393 29.17 11.29 9.01
CA VAL A 393 30.51 11.53 8.45
C VAL A 393 30.73 13.03 8.31
N HIS A 394 31.87 13.52 8.79
CA HIS A 394 32.27 14.90 8.52
C HIS A 394 32.58 15.06 7.03
N ARG A 395 32.16 16.18 6.42
CA ARG A 395 32.32 16.42 4.97
C ARG A 395 33.73 16.18 4.42
N ASP A 396 34.76 16.45 5.23
CA ASP A 396 36.16 16.35 4.82
C ASP A 396 36.62 14.89 4.62
N HIS A 397 35.85 13.92 5.12
CA HIS A 397 36.10 12.49 4.94
C HIS A 397 35.29 11.86 3.78
N ILE A 398 34.68 12.70 2.94
CA ILE A 398 33.96 12.27 1.75
C ILE A 398 34.78 12.69 0.54
N ILE A 399 35.63 11.79 0.07
CA ILE A 399 36.53 12.04 -1.05
C ILE A 399 36.06 11.30 -2.30
N ASN A 400 36.39 11.82 -3.48
CA ASN A 400 36.17 11.09 -4.73
C ASN A 400 37.02 9.83 -4.73
N SER A 401 36.42 8.70 -5.09
CA SER A 401 37.21 7.48 -5.28
C SER A 401 38.18 7.68 -6.46
N GLN A 402 39.45 7.36 -6.22
CA GLN A 402 40.49 7.35 -7.25
C GLN A 402 40.42 6.07 -8.10
N ASN A 403 39.87 4.99 -7.54
CA ASN A 403 39.74 3.69 -8.18
C ASN A 403 38.29 3.20 -8.04
N PRO A 404 37.35 3.84 -8.75
CA PRO A 404 35.94 3.50 -8.61
C PRO A 404 35.69 2.05 -9.05
N PRO A 405 34.74 1.35 -8.41
CA PRO A 405 34.25 0.06 -8.86
C PRO A 405 33.82 0.11 -10.33
N ARG A 406 34.04 -0.99 -11.06
CA ARG A 406 33.71 -1.07 -12.49
C ARG A 406 32.22 -1.22 -12.78
N ARG A 407 31.45 -1.71 -11.82
CA ARG A 407 30.02 -1.98 -11.97
C ARG A 407 29.25 -1.30 -10.86
N ASP A 408 28.17 -0.66 -11.26
CA ASP A 408 27.21 -0.06 -10.37
C ASP A 408 26.12 -1.09 -10.11
N ARG A 409 26.08 -1.66 -8.91
CA ARG A 409 25.04 -2.61 -8.47
C ARG A 409 23.74 -1.86 -8.16
N ILE A 410 23.28 -1.02 -9.09
CA ILE A 410 22.03 -0.26 -8.99
C ILE A 410 20.88 -1.18 -9.37
N MET A 411 19.90 -1.28 -8.48
CA MET A 411 18.68 -2.06 -8.71
C MET A 411 17.58 -1.18 -9.29
N ILE A 412 17.03 -1.60 -10.42
CA ILE A 412 15.93 -0.93 -11.12
C ILE A 412 14.67 -1.77 -10.98
N LEU A 413 13.57 -1.15 -10.58
CA LEU A 413 12.24 -1.73 -10.64
C LEU A 413 11.43 -0.98 -11.70
N CYS A 414 11.07 -1.69 -12.77
CA CYS A 414 10.11 -1.22 -13.76
C CYS A 414 8.71 -1.73 -13.37
N TRP A 415 7.70 -0.90 -13.52
CA TRP A 415 6.32 -1.26 -13.16
C TRP A 415 5.30 -0.64 -14.11
N ASP A 416 4.12 -1.26 -14.15
CA ASP A 416 2.99 -0.88 -15.01
C ASP A 416 1.69 -1.44 -14.40
N ILE A 417 0.57 -0.73 -14.59
CA ILE A 417 -0.76 -1.18 -14.14
C ILE A 417 -1.69 -1.49 -15.30
N GLU A 418 -2.63 -2.40 -15.08
CA GLU A 418 -3.80 -2.57 -15.94
C GLU A 418 -5.08 -2.20 -15.19
N THR A 419 -5.95 -1.48 -15.89
CA THR A 419 -7.18 -0.95 -15.33
C THR A 419 -8.40 -1.44 -16.10
N TYR A 420 -9.49 -1.64 -15.37
CA TYR A 420 -10.77 -2.07 -15.89
C TYR A 420 -11.83 -1.03 -15.56
N SER A 421 -12.82 -0.87 -16.44
CA SER A 421 -14.00 -0.06 -16.18
C SER A 421 -15.26 -0.89 -16.44
N SER A 422 -16.13 -0.96 -15.43
CA SER A 422 -17.48 -1.49 -15.62
C SER A 422 -18.44 -0.48 -16.25
N ARG A 423 -18.06 0.81 -16.37
CA ARG A 423 -18.90 1.88 -16.94
C ARG A 423 -19.26 1.62 -18.41
N GLU A 424 -20.44 2.06 -18.81
CA GLU A 424 -20.86 2.04 -20.21
C GLU A 424 -20.08 3.09 -21.03
N GLY A 425 -19.78 2.80 -22.31
CA GLY A 425 -19.17 3.78 -23.21
C GLY A 425 -17.68 3.56 -23.56
N GLY A 426 -16.99 2.62 -22.90
CA GLY A 426 -15.62 2.24 -23.28
C GLY A 426 -14.60 3.37 -23.10
N GLU A 427 -14.84 4.29 -22.16
CA GLU A 427 -13.86 5.32 -21.84
C GLU A 427 -12.63 4.73 -21.14
N VAL A 428 -11.51 5.44 -21.21
CA VAL A 428 -10.32 5.09 -20.43
C VAL A 428 -10.65 5.17 -18.94
N PRO A 429 -10.31 4.14 -18.13
CA PRO A 429 -10.56 4.15 -16.70
C PRO A 429 -9.91 5.35 -16.01
N LYS A 430 -10.62 5.97 -15.08
CA LYS A 430 -10.16 7.08 -14.25
C LYS A 430 -10.40 6.78 -12.76
N PRO A 431 -9.46 7.15 -11.88
CA PRO A 431 -9.53 6.74 -10.49
C PRO A 431 -10.63 7.42 -9.66
N GLU A 432 -11.29 8.46 -10.21
CA GLU A 432 -12.40 9.15 -9.56
C GLU A 432 -13.70 8.36 -9.56
N TYR A 433 -13.84 7.34 -10.40
CA TYR A 433 -15.02 6.49 -10.47
C TYR A 433 -14.80 5.23 -9.65
N ASP A 434 -15.81 4.76 -8.92
CA ASP A 434 -15.70 3.55 -8.11
C ASP A 434 -15.68 2.29 -8.99
N GLU A 435 -16.36 2.37 -10.13
CA GLU A 435 -16.49 1.38 -11.19
C GLU A 435 -15.19 1.08 -11.95
N ASP A 436 -14.20 1.96 -11.82
CA ASP A 436 -12.92 1.87 -12.51
C ASP A 436 -11.87 1.32 -11.57
N GLU A 437 -11.37 0.11 -11.78
CA GLU A 437 -10.44 -0.54 -10.85
C GLU A 437 -9.08 -0.78 -11.48
N VAL A 438 -8.05 -0.82 -10.64
CA VAL A 438 -6.78 -1.46 -11.02
C VAL A 438 -6.95 -2.94 -10.72
N PHE A 439 -6.71 -3.79 -11.71
CA PHE A 439 -6.90 -5.24 -11.56
C PHE A 439 -5.62 -6.04 -11.75
N MET A 440 -4.57 -5.43 -12.31
CA MET A 440 -3.24 -6.02 -12.41
C MET A 440 -2.16 -4.97 -12.16
N ILE A 441 -1.08 -5.38 -11.49
CA ILE A 441 0.16 -4.61 -11.35
C ILE A 441 1.32 -5.54 -11.67
N CYS A 442 2.08 -5.21 -12.71
CA CYS A 442 3.26 -5.94 -13.11
C CYS A 442 4.53 -5.20 -12.70
N MET A 443 5.53 -5.95 -12.26
CA MET A 443 6.85 -5.43 -11.90
C MET A 443 7.95 -6.31 -12.47
N THR A 444 9.00 -5.69 -12.98
CA THR A 444 10.24 -6.38 -13.34
C THR A 444 11.41 -5.72 -12.64
N VAL A 445 12.26 -6.51 -12.01
CA VAL A 445 13.45 -6.05 -11.29
C VAL A 445 14.68 -6.40 -12.11
N HIS A 446 15.60 -5.46 -12.26
CA HIS A 446 16.82 -5.58 -13.06
C HIS A 446 18.03 -5.04 -12.29
N TRP A 447 19.21 -5.55 -12.63
CA TRP A 447 20.44 -4.79 -12.40
C TRP A 447 20.62 -3.80 -13.55
N TYR A 448 21.10 -2.59 -13.25
CA TYR A 448 21.26 -1.53 -14.25
C TYR A 448 22.03 -1.95 -15.52
N ASP A 449 23.04 -2.82 -15.37
CA ASP A 449 23.91 -3.29 -16.44
C ASP A 449 23.49 -4.64 -17.05
N GLU A 450 22.30 -5.16 -16.70
CA GLU A 450 21.78 -6.44 -17.20
C GLU A 450 20.46 -6.24 -17.98
N ASN A 451 20.35 -6.90 -19.14
CA ASN A 451 19.15 -6.83 -19.98
C ASN A 451 18.02 -7.75 -19.50
N GLU A 452 18.37 -8.83 -18.81
CA GLU A 452 17.40 -9.81 -18.33
C GLU A 452 16.97 -9.45 -16.89
N PRO A 453 15.66 -9.46 -16.61
CA PRO A 453 15.19 -9.19 -15.26
C PRO A 453 15.61 -10.32 -14.32
N ILE A 454 16.11 -9.92 -13.15
CA ILE A 454 16.37 -10.85 -12.05
C ILE A 454 15.07 -11.41 -11.48
N ARG A 455 13.96 -10.67 -11.54
CA ARG A 455 12.63 -11.10 -11.08
C ARG A 455 11.53 -10.45 -11.91
N LYS A 456 10.46 -11.21 -12.17
CA LYS A 456 9.20 -10.74 -12.75
C LYS A 456 8.07 -11.09 -11.78
N ILE A 457 7.23 -10.12 -11.44
CA ILE A 457 6.15 -10.26 -10.46
C ILE A 457 4.88 -9.71 -11.09
N CYS A 458 3.81 -10.49 -11.04
CA CYS A 458 2.48 -10.06 -11.45
C CYS A 458 1.52 -10.22 -10.26
N LEU A 459 0.93 -9.10 -9.85
CA LEU A 459 -0.15 -9.03 -8.88
C LEU A 459 -1.45 -8.89 -9.66
N CYS A 460 -2.44 -9.74 -9.41
CA CYS A 460 -3.69 -9.73 -10.17
C CYS A 460 -4.89 -10.06 -9.30
N THR A 461 -6.05 -9.47 -9.57
CA THR A 461 -7.31 -9.80 -8.88
C THR A 461 -7.94 -11.10 -9.40
N GLN A 462 -7.59 -11.49 -10.62
CA GLN A 462 -8.11 -12.69 -11.29
C GLN A 462 -7.18 -13.89 -11.14
N ASP A 463 -7.75 -15.08 -11.37
CA ASP A 463 -6.96 -16.30 -11.53
C ASP A 463 -6.10 -16.20 -12.80
N LEU A 464 -4.84 -16.64 -12.68
CA LEU A 464 -3.89 -16.62 -13.78
C LEU A 464 -3.36 -18.02 -14.02
N ASN A 465 -3.21 -18.38 -15.29
CA ASN A 465 -2.46 -19.57 -15.67
C ASN A 465 -0.99 -19.38 -15.32
N GLU A 466 -0.34 -20.47 -14.89
CA GLU A 466 1.09 -20.46 -14.65
C GLU A 466 1.85 -20.08 -15.93
N CYS A 467 2.77 -19.13 -15.81
CA CYS A 467 3.71 -18.73 -16.85
C CYS A 467 5.13 -18.89 -16.31
N GLU A 468 6.00 -19.46 -17.14
CA GLU A 468 7.40 -19.68 -16.75
C GLU A 468 8.08 -18.34 -16.43
N ASN A 469 8.92 -18.34 -15.38
CA ASN A 469 9.73 -17.17 -14.95
C ASN A 469 8.95 -15.97 -14.40
N TRP A 470 7.67 -16.12 -14.09
CA TRP A 470 6.86 -15.10 -13.40
C TRP A 470 6.44 -15.58 -12.00
N ILE A 471 6.54 -14.67 -11.03
CA ILE A 471 5.94 -14.85 -9.71
C ILE A 471 4.54 -14.26 -9.77
N PHE A 472 3.53 -15.13 -9.75
CA PHE A 472 2.13 -14.71 -9.70
C PHE A 472 1.62 -14.64 -8.28
N ARG A 473 0.88 -13.58 -7.99
CA ARG A 473 0.13 -13.43 -6.75
C ARG A 473 -1.29 -13.01 -7.06
N ARG A 474 -2.24 -13.88 -6.74
CA ARG A 474 -3.65 -13.53 -6.68
C ARG A 474 -3.90 -12.65 -5.46
N SER A 475 -4.44 -11.46 -5.68
CA SER A 475 -4.86 -10.51 -4.66
C SER A 475 -6.39 -10.48 -4.67
N TYR A 476 -7.05 -10.98 -3.63
CA TYR A 476 -8.52 -11.17 -3.63
C TYR A 476 -9.36 -9.88 -3.75
N SER A 477 -8.73 -8.71 -3.74
CA SER A 477 -9.37 -7.42 -3.99
C SER A 477 -8.36 -6.38 -4.50
N GLN A 478 -8.86 -5.28 -5.06
CA GLN A 478 -8.04 -4.15 -5.51
C GLN A 478 -7.24 -3.54 -4.34
N GLU A 479 -7.83 -3.42 -3.16
CA GLU A 479 -7.17 -2.92 -1.94
C GLU A 479 -5.96 -3.79 -1.58
N GLN A 480 -6.16 -5.11 -1.58
CA GLN A 480 -5.10 -6.07 -1.28
C GLN A 480 -3.99 -5.97 -2.31
N MET A 481 -4.31 -5.80 -3.60
CA MET A 481 -3.32 -5.68 -4.66
C MET A 481 -2.47 -4.41 -4.53
N ILE A 482 -3.11 -3.27 -4.24
CA ILE A 482 -2.40 -1.99 -4.02
C ILE A 482 -1.45 -2.10 -2.81
N MET A 483 -1.88 -2.77 -1.74
CA MET A 483 -1.03 -3.03 -0.58
C MET A 483 0.09 -4.03 -0.89
N ASP A 484 -0.19 -5.09 -1.64
CA ASP A 484 0.81 -6.07 -2.09
C ASP A 484 1.91 -5.39 -2.91
N PHE A 485 1.53 -4.45 -3.78
CA PHE A 485 2.49 -3.61 -4.51
C PHE A 485 3.37 -2.81 -3.56
N ALA A 486 2.78 -2.11 -2.59
CA ALA A 486 3.52 -1.35 -1.59
C ALA A 486 4.53 -2.22 -0.82
N TYR A 487 4.14 -3.45 -0.48
CA TYR A 487 5.00 -4.41 0.20
C TYR A 487 6.11 -4.96 -0.68
N CYS A 488 5.82 -5.27 -1.95
CA CYS A 488 6.85 -5.67 -2.90
C CYS A 488 7.91 -4.58 -3.02
N VAL A 489 7.51 -3.32 -3.22
CA VAL A 489 8.45 -2.19 -3.29
C VAL A 489 9.23 -2.02 -1.98
N LYS A 490 8.57 -2.15 -0.83
CA LYS A 490 9.24 -2.07 0.48
C LYS A 490 10.32 -3.14 0.64
N LEU A 491 10.04 -4.38 0.21
CA LEU A 491 10.94 -5.54 0.33
C LEU A 491 12.07 -5.51 -0.69
N ILE A 492 11.75 -5.24 -1.96
CA ILE A 492 12.74 -5.10 -3.03
C ILE A 492 13.66 -3.92 -2.74
N ASN A 493 13.07 -2.83 -2.23
CA ASN A 493 13.78 -1.60 -1.88
C ASN A 493 14.67 -1.10 -3.03
N PRO A 494 14.11 -0.84 -4.22
CA PRO A 494 14.89 -0.51 -5.42
C PRO A 494 15.60 0.85 -5.28
N ASP A 495 16.69 1.03 -6.02
CA ASP A 495 17.42 2.31 -6.10
C ASP A 495 16.77 3.25 -7.12
N VAL A 496 16.19 2.68 -8.17
CA VAL A 496 15.44 3.40 -9.21
C VAL A 496 14.11 2.72 -9.43
N MET A 497 13.03 3.49 -9.49
CA MET A 497 11.73 3.04 -9.98
C MET A 497 11.39 3.79 -11.26
N MET A 498 10.94 3.08 -12.28
CA MET A 498 10.58 3.67 -13.56
C MET A 498 9.37 3.02 -14.20
N GLY A 499 8.64 3.80 -14.99
CA GLY A 499 7.53 3.33 -15.81
C GLY A 499 7.35 4.23 -17.02
N PHE A 500 6.48 3.86 -17.94
CA PHE A 500 6.17 4.69 -19.10
C PHE A 500 4.86 5.44 -18.85
N ASN A 501 4.91 6.77 -18.69
CA ASN A 501 3.75 7.58 -18.30
C ASN A 501 3.19 7.22 -16.91
N ASP A 502 4.04 6.66 -16.03
CA ASP A 502 3.65 6.28 -14.68
C ASP A 502 3.33 7.50 -13.82
N GLY A 503 4.02 8.62 -14.04
CA GLY A 503 3.70 9.89 -13.39
C GLY A 503 2.41 10.54 -13.91
N GLY A 504 1.99 10.20 -15.13
CA GLY A 504 0.79 10.76 -15.76
C GLY A 504 -0.47 9.90 -15.58
N TYR A 505 -0.33 8.60 -15.32
CA TYR A 505 -1.45 7.67 -15.21
C TYR A 505 -1.35 6.75 -13.99
N ASP A 506 -0.34 5.89 -13.91
CA ASP A 506 -0.25 4.79 -12.95
C ASP A 506 -0.22 5.27 -11.49
N TRP A 507 0.71 6.15 -11.15
CA TRP A 507 0.82 6.75 -9.81
C TRP A 507 -0.46 7.51 -9.45
N PRO A 508 -0.99 8.41 -10.31
CA PRO A 508 -2.31 9.00 -10.08
C PRO A 508 -3.40 8.01 -9.75
N PHE A 509 -3.49 6.93 -10.52
CA PHE A 509 -4.55 5.95 -10.35
C PHE A 509 -4.42 5.22 -9.01
N VAL A 510 -3.24 4.67 -8.72
CA VAL A 510 -2.97 3.90 -7.50
C VAL A 510 -3.14 4.75 -6.25
N LEU A 511 -2.58 5.97 -6.21
CA LEU A 511 -2.65 6.84 -5.04
C LEU A 511 -4.08 7.32 -4.77
N LYS A 512 -4.81 7.70 -5.83
CA LYS A 512 -6.19 8.16 -5.69
C LYS A 512 -7.12 7.01 -5.27
N LYS A 513 -6.90 5.80 -5.78
CA LYS A 513 -7.62 4.61 -5.30
C LYS A 513 -7.26 4.24 -3.88
N ALA A 514 -6.00 4.32 -3.49
CA ALA A 514 -5.60 4.10 -2.10
C ALA A 514 -6.32 5.07 -1.14
N GLU A 515 -6.51 6.32 -1.53
CA GLU A 515 -7.29 7.32 -0.79
C GLU A 515 -8.77 6.92 -0.69
N ARG A 516 -9.44 6.66 -1.82
CA ARG A 516 -10.87 6.29 -1.85
C ARG A 516 -11.19 5.01 -1.08
N LEU A 517 -10.28 4.04 -1.14
CA LEU A 517 -10.40 2.76 -0.46
C LEU A 517 -9.97 2.82 1.01
N ASN A 518 -9.63 4.00 1.53
CA ASN A 518 -9.20 4.24 2.92
C ASN A 518 -7.93 3.47 3.34
N ILE A 519 -7.08 3.08 2.39
CA ILE A 519 -5.82 2.37 2.62
C ILE A 519 -4.59 3.27 2.46
N LEU A 520 -4.76 4.55 2.06
CA LEU A 520 -3.66 5.47 1.80
C LEU A 520 -2.70 5.59 2.99
N ARG A 521 -3.22 5.64 4.21
CA ARG A 521 -2.39 5.74 5.41
C ARG A 521 -1.38 4.60 5.50
N ASP A 522 -1.89 3.39 5.28
CA ASP A 522 -1.12 2.15 5.44
C ASP A 522 -0.21 1.94 4.22
N PHE A 523 -0.66 2.33 3.03
CA PHE A 523 0.14 2.41 1.80
C PHE A 523 1.35 3.33 1.99
N VAL A 524 1.13 4.59 2.41
CA VAL A 524 2.20 5.58 2.63
C VAL A 524 3.13 5.11 3.73
N SER A 525 2.61 4.55 4.82
CA SER A 525 3.45 4.03 5.90
C SER A 525 4.35 2.87 5.45
N THR A 526 3.82 2.02 4.58
CA THR A 526 4.53 0.88 3.99
C THR A 526 5.59 1.34 2.99
N MET A 527 5.19 2.15 2.02
CA MET A 527 6.04 2.69 0.96
C MET A 527 7.07 3.70 1.48
N GLY A 528 6.78 4.39 2.57
CA GLY A 528 7.67 5.37 3.20
C GLY A 528 8.54 4.79 4.32
N GLY A 529 8.24 3.57 4.80
CA GLY A 529 8.97 2.95 5.92
C GLY A 529 8.84 3.66 7.27
N THR A 530 7.97 4.67 7.37
CA THR A 530 7.77 5.51 8.56
C THR A 530 6.28 5.63 8.85
N LYS A 531 5.90 5.85 10.12
CA LYS A 531 4.48 5.98 10.48
C LYS A 531 3.90 7.27 9.90
N PHE A 532 2.92 7.14 9.02
CA PHE A 532 2.13 8.25 8.53
C PHE A 532 0.76 8.29 9.25
N LYS A 533 0.32 9.48 9.65
CA LYS A 533 -0.92 9.69 10.41
C LYS A 533 -2.04 10.33 9.60
N GLY A 534 -1.74 10.86 8.41
CA GLY A 534 -2.75 11.46 7.54
C GLY A 534 -3.59 10.41 6.83
N SER A 535 -4.64 10.87 6.17
CA SER A 535 -5.56 10.01 5.40
C SER A 535 -5.83 10.53 4.00
N SER A 536 -5.34 11.71 3.64
CA SER A 536 -5.46 12.30 2.31
C SER A 536 -4.12 12.43 1.59
N ILE A 537 -4.16 12.56 0.27
CA ILE A 537 -2.98 12.85 -0.55
C ILE A 537 -2.36 14.20 -0.14
N SER A 538 -3.19 15.20 0.20
CA SER A 538 -2.73 16.49 0.70
C SER A 538 -1.94 16.36 2.01
N ASP A 539 -2.36 15.47 2.92
CA ASP A 539 -1.62 15.23 4.17
C ASP A 539 -0.26 14.56 3.90
N ALA A 540 -0.18 13.78 2.83
CA ALA A 540 1.00 13.02 2.43
C ALA A 540 1.99 13.84 1.57
N GLY A 541 1.89 15.17 1.52
CA GLY A 541 2.70 16.04 0.65
C GLY A 541 4.23 15.92 0.79
N TYR A 542 4.73 15.28 1.85
CA TYR A 542 6.15 14.90 1.94
C TYR A 542 6.51 13.73 1.01
N ASN A 543 5.63 12.72 0.92
CA ASN A 543 5.80 11.49 0.16
C ASN A 543 5.08 11.48 -1.18
N ILE A 544 4.08 12.33 -1.40
CA ILE A 544 3.38 12.43 -2.68
C ILE A 544 3.67 13.79 -3.27
N HIS A 545 4.31 13.78 -4.44
CA HIS A 545 4.77 14.99 -5.11
C HIS A 545 3.99 15.15 -6.41
N GLU A 546 3.56 16.38 -6.65
CA GLU A 546 3.04 16.80 -7.94
C GLU A 546 3.96 17.85 -8.53
N ASN A 547 4.52 17.57 -9.70
CA ASN A 547 5.44 18.47 -10.39
C ASN A 547 4.87 18.85 -11.75
N ASN A 548 5.08 20.11 -12.15
CA ASN A 548 4.84 20.55 -13.51
C ASN A 548 6.19 20.66 -14.24
N ILE A 549 6.48 19.68 -15.09
CA ILE A 549 7.77 19.53 -15.77
C ILE A 549 7.70 20.23 -17.12
N LYS A 550 8.54 21.24 -17.29
CA LYS A 550 8.72 21.92 -18.57
C LYS A 550 9.39 21.02 -19.60
N ILE A 551 8.73 20.84 -20.75
CA ILE A 551 9.25 20.09 -21.92
C ILE A 551 9.79 21.09 -22.94
N THR A 552 8.96 22.04 -23.38
CA THR A 552 9.33 23.11 -24.31
C THR A 552 8.99 24.47 -23.69
N ALA A 553 9.17 25.57 -24.43
CA ALA A 553 8.76 26.89 -23.94
C ALA A 553 7.24 27.00 -23.72
N GLN A 554 6.44 26.25 -24.48
CA GLN A 554 4.96 26.30 -24.47
C GLN A 554 4.32 25.06 -23.84
N ASP A 555 5.07 23.96 -23.66
CA ASP A 555 4.55 22.67 -23.23
C ASP A 555 5.12 22.26 -21.87
N ASN A 556 4.23 21.87 -20.96
CA ASN A 556 4.57 21.31 -19.65
C ASN A 556 3.74 20.05 -19.39
N VAL A 557 4.30 19.13 -18.60
CA VAL A 557 3.65 17.88 -18.19
C VAL A 557 3.49 17.88 -16.70
N ARG A 558 2.25 17.69 -16.23
CA ARG A 558 1.99 17.43 -14.82
C ARG A 558 2.26 15.95 -14.55
N VAL A 559 3.08 15.68 -13.54
CA VAL A 559 3.34 14.34 -13.04
C VAL A 559 3.01 14.28 -11.56
N MET A 560 2.39 13.19 -11.12
CA MET A 560 2.24 12.85 -9.71
C MET A 560 2.97 11.54 -9.45
N TYR A 561 3.70 11.44 -8.34
CA TYR A 561 4.42 10.21 -7.98
C TYR A 561 4.61 10.09 -6.47
N PHE A 562 4.87 8.87 -6.02
CA PHE A 562 5.28 8.62 -4.65
C PHE A 562 6.81 8.83 -4.50
N ARG A 563 7.22 9.88 -3.79
CA ARG A 563 8.59 10.10 -3.32
C ARG A 563 8.93 9.15 -2.17
N ARG A 564 9.79 8.19 -2.47
CA ARG A 564 10.49 7.35 -1.49
C ARG A 564 11.93 7.83 -1.39
N LEU A 565 12.38 8.22 -0.19
CA LEU A 565 13.78 8.60 0.03
C LEU A 565 14.72 7.51 -0.49
N GLY A 566 15.86 7.92 -1.02
CA GLY A 566 16.87 6.99 -1.54
C GLY A 566 16.52 6.31 -2.85
N THR A 567 15.33 6.58 -3.41
CA THR A 567 14.83 5.92 -4.61
C THR A 567 14.58 7.00 -5.66
N LEU A 568 15.24 6.89 -6.81
CA LEU A 568 15.01 7.79 -7.93
C LEU A 568 13.77 7.36 -8.70
N MET A 569 12.85 8.29 -8.92
CA MET A 569 11.63 8.07 -9.69
C MET A 569 11.84 8.62 -11.10
N ILE A 570 11.69 7.79 -12.13
CA ILE A 570 11.91 8.16 -13.52
C ILE A 570 10.69 7.79 -14.37
N ASP A 571 9.97 8.80 -14.84
CA ASP A 571 8.99 8.62 -15.90
C ASP A 571 9.71 8.64 -17.26
N VAL A 572 9.69 7.49 -17.93
CA VAL A 572 10.38 7.26 -19.19
C VAL A 572 9.74 8.08 -20.32
N MET A 573 8.41 8.25 -20.33
CA MET A 573 7.73 9.07 -21.34
C MET A 573 8.18 10.53 -21.24
N VAL A 574 8.23 11.09 -20.03
CA VAL A 574 8.70 12.46 -19.80
C VAL A 574 10.15 12.62 -20.24
N SER A 575 10.99 11.61 -19.99
CA SER A 575 12.38 11.59 -20.43
C SER A 575 12.50 11.62 -21.95
N PHE A 576 11.73 10.79 -22.66
CA PHE A 576 11.67 10.82 -24.13
C PHE A 576 11.17 12.16 -24.67
N ARG A 577 10.12 12.73 -24.07
CA ARG A 577 9.62 14.06 -24.45
C ARG A 577 10.67 15.16 -24.30
N LYS A 578 11.55 15.07 -23.30
CA LYS A 578 12.67 16.00 -23.16
C LYS A 578 13.79 15.78 -24.17
N MET A 579 14.09 14.52 -24.51
CA MET A 579 15.12 14.19 -25.51
C MET A 579 14.64 14.52 -26.93
N TYR A 580 13.35 14.35 -27.20
CA TYR A 580 12.69 14.56 -28.49
C TYR A 580 11.53 15.56 -28.36
N PRO A 581 11.80 16.84 -28.03
CA PRO A 581 10.77 17.84 -27.70
C PRO A 581 9.84 18.19 -28.86
N ASN A 582 10.24 17.89 -30.10
CA ASN A 582 9.45 18.14 -31.31
C ASN A 582 8.78 16.86 -31.84
N SER A 583 8.73 15.78 -31.06
CA SER A 583 8.07 14.55 -31.45
C SER A 583 6.57 14.79 -31.71
N GLU A 584 6.05 14.28 -32.83
CA GLU A 584 4.63 14.42 -33.18
C GLU A 584 3.72 13.57 -32.28
N ARG A 585 4.26 12.49 -31.69
CA ARG A 585 3.53 11.55 -30.84
C ARG A 585 4.35 11.19 -29.60
N ASN A 586 3.63 10.86 -28.53
CA ASN A 586 4.23 10.51 -27.24
C ASN A 586 3.92 9.08 -26.78
N SER A 587 3.38 8.23 -27.66
CA SER A 587 3.07 6.84 -27.33
C SER A 587 4.33 5.98 -27.24
N LEU A 588 4.33 4.98 -26.36
CA LEU A 588 5.43 4.03 -26.23
C LEU A 588 5.81 3.38 -27.57
N SER A 589 4.81 2.90 -28.33
CA SER A 589 5.01 2.30 -29.66
C SER A 589 5.70 3.23 -30.65
N HIS A 590 5.48 4.54 -30.55
CA HIS A 590 6.12 5.52 -31.41
C HIS A 590 7.59 5.70 -31.04
N PHE A 591 7.88 5.85 -29.74
CA PHE A 591 9.26 5.98 -29.27
C PHE A 591 10.06 4.71 -29.53
N LEU A 592 9.51 3.51 -29.30
CA LEU A 592 10.18 2.24 -29.62
C LEU A 592 10.61 2.18 -31.09
N LYS A 593 9.71 2.54 -32.02
CA LYS A 593 10.02 2.63 -33.45
C LYS A 593 11.10 3.67 -33.74
N MET A 594 11.05 4.83 -33.08
CA MET A 594 12.02 5.91 -33.26
C MET A 594 13.45 5.48 -32.90
N ILE A 595 13.61 4.66 -31.86
CA ILE A 595 14.91 4.14 -31.41
C ILE A 595 15.25 2.75 -31.94
N ASN A 596 14.50 2.26 -32.94
CA ASN A 596 14.72 0.98 -33.61
C ASN A 596 14.69 -0.24 -32.65
N LEU A 597 13.78 -0.21 -31.66
CA LEU A 597 13.44 -1.38 -30.84
C LEU A 597 12.19 -2.07 -31.38
N GLU A 598 12.05 -3.35 -31.06
CA GLU A 598 10.85 -4.12 -31.41
C GLU A 598 9.59 -3.46 -30.85
N GLY A 599 8.53 -3.47 -31.66
CA GLY A 599 7.24 -2.94 -31.25
C GLY A 599 6.58 -3.81 -30.20
N LYS A 600 5.61 -3.24 -29.48
CA LYS A 600 4.74 -3.99 -28.57
C LYS A 600 3.46 -4.45 -29.26
N VAL A 601 2.89 -5.55 -28.79
CA VAL A 601 1.47 -5.88 -29.03
C VAL A 601 0.65 -4.89 -28.21
N ASP A 602 -0.25 -4.15 -28.86
CA ASP A 602 -1.11 -3.17 -28.20
C ASP A 602 -2.51 -3.77 -28.05
N LEU A 603 -2.91 -4.04 -26.80
CA LEU A 603 -4.27 -4.45 -26.47
C LEU A 603 -5.07 -3.20 -26.17
N SER A 604 -6.18 -2.99 -26.88
CA SER A 604 -7.05 -1.87 -26.55
C SER A 604 -7.74 -2.11 -25.21
N HIS A 605 -8.08 -1.03 -24.50
CA HIS A 605 -8.86 -1.10 -23.26
C HIS A 605 -10.19 -1.85 -23.46
N LEU A 606 -10.77 -1.85 -24.66
CA LEU A 606 -11.97 -2.65 -25.00
C LEU A 606 -11.68 -4.15 -25.03
N VAL A 607 -10.51 -4.55 -25.54
CA VAL A 607 -10.07 -5.95 -25.56
C VAL A 607 -9.71 -6.41 -24.15
N LEU A 608 -8.97 -5.59 -23.39
CA LEU A 608 -8.67 -5.86 -21.98
C LEU A 608 -9.95 -6.01 -21.15
N ARG A 609 -10.93 -5.13 -21.37
CA ARG A 609 -12.26 -5.23 -20.73
C ARG A 609 -12.94 -6.57 -21.00
N LYS A 610 -12.79 -7.09 -22.22
CA LYS A 610 -13.33 -8.40 -22.59
C LYS A 610 -12.58 -9.51 -21.85
N TYR A 611 -11.24 -9.53 -21.89
CA TYR A 611 -10.43 -10.55 -21.20
C TYR A 611 -10.55 -10.51 -19.68
N TYR A 612 -10.94 -9.37 -19.11
CA TYR A 612 -11.18 -9.27 -17.68
C TYR A 612 -12.56 -9.84 -17.29
N ARG A 613 -13.54 -9.74 -18.19
CA ARG A 613 -14.92 -10.19 -17.95
C ARG A 613 -15.12 -11.67 -18.29
N ASP A 614 -14.55 -12.09 -19.41
CA ASP A 614 -14.64 -13.43 -19.99
C ASP A 614 -13.47 -14.28 -19.49
#